data_AF-A0A2W6CGZ0-F1
#
_entry.id   AF-A0A2W6CGZ0-F1
#
_cell.length_a   1.000
_cell.length_b   1.000
_cell.length_c   1.000
_cell.angle_alpha   90.00
_cell.angle_beta   90.00
_cell.angle_gamma   90.00
#
_symmetry.space_group_name_H-M   'P 1'
#
loop_
_entity.id
_entity.type
_entity.pdbx_description
1 polymer ?
#
loop_
_entity_poly.entity_id
_entity_poly.type
_entity_poly.pdbx_seq_one_letter_code
_entity_poly.pdbx_strand_id
1 'polypeptide(L)'
;MSMDMLMDRGALPRLREPADQGNTMQAKLTLSQVIGAVDQGQLVHLSRQAPRAARFANLCRPLPPSLVDRLPPTGLWSHQAQALDLARTGQSVAVATATASGKSLCFQLPVAEATLNGSGALLVYPTKALAHDQLRSLAALEVPGLVAATYDGDSSAAERAWTRRHEPWLGKMELCNMSGLVSTTLACRRVHA
;
A
#
# COMPACT_ATOMS: atom_id res chain seq x y z
N MET A 1 -10.85 16.58 63.17
CA MET A 1 -11.51 16.72 61.87
C MET A 1 -12.65 15.72 61.83
N SER A 2 -13.88 16.25 61.83
CA SER A 2 -15.18 15.63 61.50
C SER A 2 -15.11 14.61 60.36
N MET A 3 -16.08 13.72 60.10
CA MET A 3 -17.34 13.27 60.71
C MET A 3 -17.90 12.27 59.67
N ASP A 4 -18.64 11.27 60.15
CA ASP A 4 -19.38 10.30 59.34
C ASP A 4 -20.21 10.91 58.21
N MET A 5 -20.28 10.18 57.07
CA MET A 5 -21.57 9.82 56.48
C MET A 5 -21.44 8.65 55.48
N LEU A 6 -22.04 7.52 55.87
CA LEU A 6 -22.43 6.39 55.03
C LEU A 6 -23.14 6.84 53.75
N MET A 7 -23.05 6.04 52.68
CA MET A 7 -24.20 5.36 52.06
C MET A 7 -23.72 4.25 51.10
N ASP A 8 -24.30 3.07 51.34
CA ASP A 8 -24.19 1.77 50.70
C ASP A 8 -24.36 1.79 49.17
N ARG A 9 -23.51 1.05 48.45
CA ARG A 9 -23.72 0.62 47.05
C ARG A 9 -23.19 -0.79 46.87
N GLY A 10 -24.13 -1.72 46.73
CA GLY A 10 -23.90 -3.15 46.57
C GLY A 10 -22.86 -3.53 45.54
N ALA A 11 -22.13 -4.60 45.86
CA ALA A 11 -21.15 -5.23 45.00
C ALA A 11 -21.80 -5.79 43.73
N LEU A 12 -21.45 -5.22 42.58
CA LEU A 12 -21.73 -5.83 41.28
C LEU A 12 -20.74 -6.99 41.03
N PRO A 13 -21.20 -8.17 40.58
CA PRO A 13 -20.30 -9.28 40.26
C PRO A 13 -19.42 -8.93 39.06
N ARG A 14 -18.11 -9.06 39.23
CA ARG A 14 -17.12 -8.92 38.14
C ARG A 14 -17.38 -10.01 37.10
N LEU A 15 -17.81 -9.61 35.91
CA LEU A 15 -17.82 -10.50 34.75
C LEU A 15 -16.38 -10.88 34.43
N ARG A 16 -16.13 -12.18 34.48
CA ARG A 16 -14.84 -12.83 34.20
C ARG A 16 -14.64 -12.76 32.68
N GLU A 17 -13.70 -11.95 32.21
CA GLU A 17 -13.26 -11.99 30.82
C GLU A 17 -12.61 -13.35 30.54
N PRO A 18 -13.08 -14.12 29.53
CA PRO A 18 -12.38 -15.33 29.13
C PRO A 18 -11.12 -14.95 28.34
N ALA A 19 -10.03 -15.62 28.68
CA ALA A 19 -8.71 -15.51 28.07
C ALA A 19 -8.76 -15.80 26.55
N ASP A 20 -8.22 -14.88 25.75
CA ASP A 20 -7.97 -15.07 24.33
C ASP A 20 -6.72 -15.96 24.16
N GLN A 21 -6.95 -17.26 23.96
CA GLN A 21 -5.91 -18.22 23.57
C GLN A 21 -6.26 -18.81 22.20
N GLY A 22 -5.54 -18.35 21.17
CA GLY A 22 -5.01 -19.20 20.11
C GLY A 22 -5.96 -19.73 19.02
N ASN A 23 -5.47 -19.61 17.79
CA ASN A 23 -5.77 -20.46 16.63
C ASN A 23 -6.89 -20.01 15.67
N THR A 24 -6.60 -19.00 14.86
CA THR A 24 -7.38 -18.72 13.64
C THR A 24 -6.99 -19.73 12.55
N MET A 25 -7.52 -20.96 12.62
CA MET A 25 -7.58 -21.81 11.44
C MET A 25 -8.53 -21.15 10.43
N GLN A 26 -7.99 -20.64 9.32
CA GLN A 26 -8.79 -20.24 8.17
C GLN A 26 -9.38 -21.50 7.51
N ALA A 27 -10.49 -21.99 8.05
CA ALA A 27 -11.31 -22.98 7.37
C ALA A 27 -11.89 -22.34 6.10
N LYS A 28 -11.46 -22.81 4.92
CA LYS A 28 -12.07 -22.42 3.64
C LYS A 28 -13.45 -23.06 3.55
N LEU A 29 -14.47 -22.32 3.97
CA LEU A 29 -15.86 -22.67 3.69
C LEU A 29 -16.16 -22.44 2.21
N THR A 30 -16.79 -23.41 1.56
CA THR A 30 -17.30 -23.23 0.20
C THR A 30 -18.55 -22.35 0.23
N LEU A 31 -18.86 -21.68 -0.88
CA LEU A 31 -20.07 -20.83 -0.97
C LEU A 31 -21.34 -21.65 -0.64
N SER A 32 -21.38 -22.91 -1.03
CA SER A 32 -22.46 -23.85 -0.72
C SER A 32 -22.59 -24.15 0.77
N GLN A 33 -21.48 -24.22 1.51
CA GLN A 33 -21.47 -24.41 2.96
C GLN A 33 -21.89 -23.14 3.70
N VAL A 34 -21.50 -21.97 3.21
CA VAL A 34 -21.98 -20.69 3.75
C VAL A 34 -23.50 -20.58 3.55
N ILE A 35 -24.02 -20.96 2.38
CA ILE A 35 -25.46 -20.97 2.10
C ILE A 35 -26.18 -22.01 2.96
N GLY A 36 -25.66 -23.24 3.08
CA GLY A 36 -26.24 -24.28 3.93
C GLY A 36 -26.26 -23.92 5.42
N ALA A 37 -25.25 -23.18 5.91
CA ALA A 37 -25.24 -22.66 7.28
C ALA A 37 -26.30 -21.57 7.52
N VAL A 38 -26.74 -20.84 6.48
CA VAL A 38 -27.90 -19.95 6.56
C VAL A 38 -29.17 -20.77 6.75
N ASP A 39 -29.37 -21.82 5.94
CA ASP A 39 -30.56 -22.66 5.98
C ASP A 39 -30.66 -23.51 7.26
N GLN A 40 -29.52 -23.87 7.84
CA GLN A 40 -29.41 -24.66 9.09
C GLN A 40 -29.38 -23.80 10.36
N GLY A 41 -29.51 -22.47 10.26
CA GLY A 41 -29.49 -21.56 11.41
C GLY A 41 -28.13 -21.46 12.13
N GLN A 42 -27.03 -21.85 11.47
CA GLN A 42 -25.66 -21.75 12.00
C GLN A 42 -24.99 -20.38 11.71
N LEU A 43 -25.59 -19.57 10.84
CA LEU A 43 -25.19 -18.19 10.62
C LEU A 43 -25.55 -17.32 11.84
N VAL A 44 -24.57 -17.00 12.68
CA VAL A 44 -24.77 -16.18 13.88
C VAL A 44 -24.73 -14.67 13.62
N HIS A 45 -24.11 -14.23 12.52
CA HIS A 45 -24.00 -12.82 12.17
C HIS A 45 -23.89 -12.61 10.65
N LEU A 46 -24.70 -11.69 10.13
CA LEU A 46 -24.63 -11.21 8.76
C LEU A 46 -24.54 -9.68 8.77
N SER A 47 -23.46 -9.13 8.24
CA SER A 47 -23.32 -7.70 8.01
C SER A 47 -23.38 -7.40 6.52
N ARG A 48 -24.21 -6.43 6.14
CA ARG A 48 -24.29 -5.93 4.77
C ARG A 48 -23.67 -4.54 4.72
N GLN A 49 -22.67 -4.38 3.87
CA GLN A 49 -22.12 -3.06 3.59
C GLN A 49 -22.83 -2.45 2.38
N ALA A 50 -23.29 -1.21 2.53
CA ALA A 50 -23.89 -0.48 1.43
C ALA A 50 -22.85 -0.22 0.32
N PRO A 51 -23.26 -0.25 -0.96
CA PRO A 51 -22.38 0.15 -2.05
C PRO A 51 -21.98 1.61 -1.89
N ARG A 52 -20.75 1.94 -2.31
CA ARG A 52 -20.22 3.31 -2.30
C ARG A 52 -19.92 3.73 -3.73
N ALA A 53 -20.50 4.86 -4.15
CA ALA A 53 -20.23 5.43 -5.47
C ALA A 53 -18.77 5.88 -5.59
N ALA A 54 -18.20 5.71 -6.79
CA ALA A 54 -16.86 6.21 -7.09
C ALA A 54 -16.83 7.74 -7.00
N ARG A 55 -15.75 8.28 -6.43
CA ARG A 55 -15.47 9.73 -6.39
C ARG A 55 -14.20 9.98 -7.18
N PHE A 56 -14.30 10.88 -8.15
CA PHE A 56 -13.17 11.32 -8.97
C PHE A 56 -12.82 12.77 -8.61
N ALA A 57 -11.57 13.16 -8.86
CA ALA A 57 -11.13 14.55 -8.67
C ALA A 57 -10.08 14.94 -9.70
N ASN A 58 -10.06 16.24 -10.00
CA ASN A 58 -8.99 16.85 -10.79
C ASN A 58 -7.81 17.18 -9.88
N LEU A 59 -6.61 17.20 -10.47
CA LEU A 59 -5.40 17.64 -9.78
C LEU A 59 -5.40 19.17 -9.64
N CYS A 60 -4.84 19.67 -8.54
CA CYS A 60 -4.58 21.10 -8.34
C CYS A 60 -3.65 21.67 -9.40
N ARG A 61 -2.69 20.85 -9.87
CA ARG A 61 -1.79 21.16 -10.98
C ARG A 61 -1.84 20.03 -12.01
N PRO A 62 -1.95 20.33 -13.32
CA PRO A 62 -1.98 19.28 -14.34
C PRO A 62 -0.71 18.42 -14.31
N LEU A 63 -0.85 17.16 -14.73
CA LEU A 63 0.29 16.28 -14.99
C LEU A 63 1.00 16.70 -16.28
N PRO A 64 2.29 16.40 -16.43
CA PRO A 64 2.97 16.48 -17.71
C PRO A 64 2.21 15.68 -18.79
N PRO A 65 2.16 16.13 -20.06
CA PRO A 65 1.45 15.42 -21.13
C PRO A 65 1.85 13.95 -21.25
N SER A 66 3.14 13.65 -21.05
CA SER A 66 3.70 12.30 -21.05
C SER A 66 3.16 11.37 -19.97
N LEU A 67 2.43 11.87 -18.97
CA LEU A 67 1.72 11.08 -17.96
C LEU A 67 0.20 11.14 -18.12
N VAL A 68 -0.35 12.24 -18.66
CA VAL A 68 -1.80 12.38 -18.89
C VAL A 68 -2.32 11.27 -19.79
N ASP A 69 -1.59 10.99 -20.88
CA ASP A 69 -1.95 9.94 -21.85
C ASP A 69 -1.90 8.51 -21.27
N ARG A 70 -1.35 8.34 -20.07
CA ARG A 70 -1.19 7.05 -19.36
C ARG A 70 -2.23 6.85 -18.28
N LEU A 71 -3.09 7.85 -18.05
CA LEU A 71 -4.14 7.76 -17.05
C LEU A 71 -5.30 6.88 -17.55
N PRO A 72 -6.05 6.27 -16.61
CA PRO A 72 -7.32 5.65 -16.96
C PRO A 72 -8.25 6.65 -17.67
N PRO A 73 -9.08 6.23 -18.64
CA PRO A 73 -9.99 7.13 -19.35
C PRO A 73 -11.02 7.77 -18.41
N THR A 74 -11.30 7.15 -17.27
CA THR A 74 -12.17 7.68 -16.20
C THR A 74 -11.53 8.81 -15.38
N GLY A 75 -10.25 9.09 -15.58
CA GLY A 75 -9.46 9.97 -14.72
C GLY A 75 -9.10 9.32 -13.38
N LEU A 76 -8.73 10.15 -12.41
CA LEU A 76 -8.22 9.73 -11.10
C LEU A 76 -9.34 9.67 -10.06
N TRP A 77 -9.30 8.63 -9.23
CA TRP A 77 -10.09 8.63 -7.99
C TRP A 77 -9.63 9.76 -7.07
N SER A 78 -10.55 10.28 -6.26
CA SER A 78 -10.29 11.45 -5.40
C SER A 78 -9.08 11.27 -4.48
N HIS A 79 -8.89 10.05 -3.96
CA HIS A 79 -7.75 9.73 -3.09
C HIS A 79 -6.42 9.67 -3.84
N GLN A 80 -6.42 9.34 -5.14
CA GLN A 80 -5.20 9.34 -5.97
C GLN A 80 -4.78 10.78 -6.29
N ALA A 81 -5.74 11.62 -6.69
CA ALA A 81 -5.50 13.03 -6.94
C ALA A 81 -4.97 13.73 -5.68
N GLN A 82 -5.64 13.52 -4.55
CA GLN A 82 -5.23 14.06 -3.26
C GLN A 82 -3.82 13.58 -2.84
N ALA A 83 -3.51 12.29 -3.02
CA ALA A 83 -2.20 11.76 -2.68
C ALA A 83 -1.09 12.41 -3.51
N LEU A 84 -1.31 12.58 -4.83
CA LEU A 84 -0.34 13.24 -5.71
C LEU A 84 -0.15 14.72 -5.33
N ASP A 85 -1.24 15.46 -5.11
CA ASP A 85 -1.14 16.87 -4.76
C ASP A 85 -0.47 17.08 -3.39
N LEU A 86 -0.73 16.21 -2.40
CA LEU A 86 -0.01 16.23 -1.13
C LEU A 86 1.47 15.88 -1.31
N ALA A 87 1.80 14.85 -2.09
CA ALA A 87 3.19 14.45 -2.34
C ALA A 87 4.01 15.58 -2.98
N ARG A 88 3.39 16.38 -3.86
CA ARG A 88 4.02 17.57 -4.49
C ARG A 88 4.38 18.68 -3.50
N THR A 89 3.79 18.70 -2.31
CA THR A 89 4.16 19.65 -1.24
C THR A 89 5.45 19.26 -0.50
N GLY A 90 6.02 18.09 -0.80
CA GLY A 90 7.19 17.55 -0.08
C GLY A 90 6.84 16.92 1.27
N GLN A 91 5.55 16.77 1.59
CA GLN A 91 5.10 16.12 2.82
C GLN A 91 5.08 14.59 2.69
N SER A 92 5.32 13.90 3.80
CA SER A 92 5.10 12.46 3.91
C SER A 92 3.61 12.14 3.93
N VAL A 93 3.15 11.29 3.02
CA VAL A 93 1.74 10.93 2.85
C VAL A 93 1.50 9.46 3.21
N ALA A 94 0.54 9.20 4.10
CA ALA A 94 0.03 7.87 4.37
C ALA A 94 -1.35 7.70 3.70
N VAL A 95 -1.50 6.67 2.86
CA VAL A 95 -2.75 6.38 2.16
C VAL A 95 -3.41 5.15 2.77
N ALA A 96 -4.53 5.34 3.46
CA ALA A 96 -5.31 4.28 4.06
C ALA A 96 -6.61 4.04 3.26
N THR A 97 -6.53 3.15 2.27
CA THR A 97 -7.67 2.77 1.43
C THR A 97 -7.85 1.25 1.40
N ALA A 98 -9.06 0.79 1.05
CA ALA A 98 -9.35 -0.63 0.95
C ALA A 98 -8.51 -1.31 -0.16
N THR A 99 -8.34 -2.61 -0.07
CA THR A 99 -7.76 -3.42 -1.16
C THR A 99 -8.57 -3.21 -2.44
N ALA A 100 -7.90 -3.27 -3.61
CA ALA A 100 -8.49 -3.02 -4.92
C ALA A 100 -9.09 -1.61 -5.14
N SER A 101 -8.80 -0.65 -4.26
CA SER A 101 -9.20 0.76 -4.44
C SER A 101 -8.39 1.53 -5.48
N GLY A 102 -7.32 0.94 -6.03
CA GLY A 102 -6.42 1.65 -6.94
C GLY A 102 -5.25 2.39 -6.30
N LYS A 103 -4.94 2.09 -5.03
CA LYS A 103 -3.86 2.76 -4.28
C LYS A 103 -2.49 2.79 -4.97
N SER A 104 -2.23 1.92 -5.95
CA SER A 104 -0.94 1.86 -6.65
C SER A 104 -0.61 3.18 -7.36
N LEU A 105 -1.60 3.80 -8.04
CA LEU A 105 -1.38 5.08 -8.71
C LEU A 105 -1.03 6.21 -7.72
N CYS A 106 -1.39 6.10 -6.43
CA CYS A 106 -1.04 7.11 -5.43
C CYS A 106 0.46 7.27 -5.23
N PHE A 107 1.26 6.23 -5.47
CA PHE A 107 2.72 6.30 -5.40
C PHE A 107 3.38 6.18 -6.77
N GLN A 108 2.78 5.49 -7.74
CA GLN A 108 3.35 5.36 -9.08
C GLN A 108 3.38 6.71 -9.82
N LEU A 109 2.33 7.54 -9.70
CA LEU A 109 2.30 8.85 -10.36
C LEU A 109 3.35 9.82 -9.81
N PRO A 110 3.50 10.00 -8.48
CA PRO A 110 4.60 10.81 -7.94
C PRO A 110 5.98 10.32 -8.38
N VAL A 111 6.21 9.00 -8.40
CA VAL A 111 7.47 8.41 -8.86
C VAL A 111 7.72 8.73 -10.33
N ALA A 112 6.73 8.50 -11.18
CA ALA A 112 6.83 8.79 -12.61
C ALA A 112 7.08 10.29 -12.89
N GLU A 113 6.37 11.17 -12.17
CA GLU A 113 6.56 12.62 -12.29
C GLU A 113 7.97 13.04 -11.81
N ALA A 114 8.47 12.46 -10.73
CA ALA A 114 9.83 12.69 -10.24
C ALA A 114 10.89 12.23 -11.26
N THR A 115 10.69 11.09 -11.91
CA THR A 115 11.62 10.56 -12.93
C THR A 115 11.70 11.43 -14.17
N LEU A 116 10.59 12.01 -14.61
CA LEU A 116 10.59 12.99 -15.72
C LEU A 116 11.41 14.24 -15.37
N ASN A 117 11.48 14.59 -14.09
CA ASN A 117 12.31 15.69 -13.57
C ASN A 117 13.75 15.27 -13.23
N GLY A 118 14.16 14.03 -13.58
CA GLY A 118 15.51 13.53 -13.39
C GLY A 118 15.83 13.04 -11.97
N SER A 119 14.80 12.79 -11.16
CA SER A 119 14.92 12.19 -9.81
C SER A 119 14.57 10.70 -9.81
N GLY A 120 15.28 9.92 -9.00
CA GLY A 120 14.98 8.50 -8.75
C GLY A 120 14.03 8.30 -7.57
N ALA A 121 13.51 7.09 -7.41
CA ALA A 121 12.68 6.72 -6.26
C ALA A 121 12.91 5.27 -5.79
N LEU A 122 12.77 5.08 -4.47
CA LEU A 122 12.85 3.79 -3.80
C LEU A 122 11.46 3.32 -3.37
N LEU A 123 11.04 2.15 -3.84
CA LEU A 123 9.82 1.48 -3.43
C LEU A 123 10.19 0.23 -2.63
N VAL A 124 9.68 0.13 -1.41
CA VAL A 124 9.94 -1.01 -0.53
C VAL A 124 8.65 -1.83 -0.40
N TYR A 125 8.73 -3.12 -0.68
CA TYR A 125 7.58 -4.02 -0.63
C TYR A 125 7.79 -5.15 0.37
N PRO A 126 6.73 -5.61 1.06
CA PRO A 126 6.80 -6.68 2.05
C PRO A 126 6.97 -8.10 1.46
N THR A 127 6.90 -8.29 0.13
CA THR A 127 7.19 -9.58 -0.53
C THR A 127 7.89 -9.38 -1.88
N LYS A 128 8.76 -10.33 -2.28
CA LYS A 128 9.32 -10.42 -3.65
C LYS A 128 8.23 -10.45 -4.70
N ALA A 129 7.23 -11.31 -4.52
CA ALA A 129 6.11 -11.43 -5.45
C ALA A 129 5.41 -10.08 -5.68
N LEU A 130 5.17 -9.31 -4.62
CA LEU A 130 4.54 -7.99 -4.75
C LEU A 130 5.48 -6.97 -5.42
N ALA A 131 6.77 -6.96 -5.10
CA ALA A 131 7.73 -6.06 -5.75
C ALA A 131 7.81 -6.29 -7.27
N HIS A 132 7.87 -7.55 -7.70
CA HIS A 132 7.88 -7.93 -9.11
C HIS A 132 6.55 -7.64 -9.81
N ASP A 133 5.43 -7.79 -9.10
CA ASP A 133 4.12 -7.37 -9.62
C ASP A 133 4.05 -5.86 -9.85
N GLN A 134 4.53 -5.08 -8.87
CA GLN A 134 4.56 -3.62 -8.99
C GLN A 134 5.60 -3.14 -10.00
N LEU A 135 6.72 -3.84 -10.19
CA LEU A 135 7.67 -3.58 -11.27
C LEU A 135 6.99 -3.67 -12.63
N ARG A 136 6.25 -4.76 -12.91
CA ARG A 136 5.49 -4.91 -14.16
C ARG A 136 4.46 -3.80 -14.33
N SER A 137 3.72 -3.48 -13.26
CA SER A 137 2.71 -2.40 -13.30
C SER A 137 3.33 -1.03 -13.58
N LEU A 138 4.52 -0.75 -13.04
CA LEU A 138 5.21 0.52 -13.27
C LEU A 138 5.79 0.58 -14.69
N ALA A 139 6.37 -0.52 -15.18
CA ALA A 139 6.88 -0.62 -16.56
C ALA A 139 5.76 -0.43 -17.59
N ALA A 140 4.57 -0.96 -17.31
CA ALA A 140 3.39 -0.81 -18.16
C ALA A 140 2.86 0.62 -18.30
N LEU A 141 3.33 1.57 -17.47
CA LEU A 141 3.03 3.00 -17.69
C LEU A 141 3.80 3.58 -18.88
N GLU A 142 4.88 2.92 -19.35
CA GLU A 142 5.64 3.35 -20.53
C GLU A 142 6.03 4.85 -20.48
N VAL A 143 6.46 5.28 -19.29
CA VAL A 143 6.87 6.66 -19.04
C VAL A 143 8.25 6.87 -19.66
N PRO A 144 8.42 7.87 -20.55
CA PRO A 144 9.71 8.10 -21.21
C PRO A 144 10.84 8.32 -20.20
N GLY A 145 11.91 7.52 -20.34
CA GLY A 145 13.10 7.61 -19.48
C GLY A 145 12.93 7.00 -18.09
N LEU A 146 11.78 6.40 -17.76
CA LEU A 146 11.63 5.63 -16.54
C LEU A 146 12.18 4.23 -16.76
N VAL A 147 13.18 3.85 -15.97
CA VAL A 147 13.73 2.49 -15.96
C VAL A 147 13.59 1.94 -14.56
N ALA A 148 12.76 0.92 -14.38
CA ALA A 148 12.57 0.28 -13.09
C ALA A 148 13.32 -1.06 -13.00
N ALA A 149 13.84 -1.37 -11.81
CA ALA A 149 14.54 -2.62 -11.54
C ALA A 149 14.25 -3.09 -10.12
N THR A 150 14.23 -4.41 -9.89
CA THR A 150 14.23 -4.97 -8.53
C THR A 150 15.66 -5.12 -8.01
N TYR A 151 15.81 -4.94 -6.70
CA TYR A 151 17.03 -5.21 -5.95
C TYR A 151 16.68 -6.18 -4.83
N ASP A 152 16.82 -7.47 -5.10
CA ASP A 152 16.57 -8.54 -4.15
C ASP A 152 17.55 -9.72 -4.35
N GLY A 153 17.35 -10.80 -3.59
CA GLY A 153 18.21 -11.97 -3.66
C GLY A 153 18.19 -12.71 -5.01
N ASP A 154 17.21 -12.45 -5.88
CA ASP A 154 17.10 -13.09 -7.20
C ASP A 154 17.76 -12.24 -8.29
N SER A 155 18.12 -10.99 -8.00
CA SER A 155 18.86 -10.12 -8.92
C SER A 155 20.27 -10.66 -9.20
N SER A 156 20.64 -10.72 -10.47
CA SER A 156 21.99 -11.06 -10.92
C SER A 156 23.03 -10.02 -10.46
N ALA A 157 24.31 -10.40 -10.50
CA ALA A 157 25.40 -9.48 -10.16
C ALA A 157 25.43 -8.26 -11.10
N ALA A 158 25.12 -8.46 -12.38
CA ALA A 158 25.06 -7.40 -13.37
C ALA A 158 23.91 -6.42 -13.11
N GLU A 159 22.71 -6.93 -12.79
CA GLU A 159 21.56 -6.10 -12.41
C GLU A 159 21.87 -5.30 -11.14
N ARG A 160 22.38 -5.94 -10.07
CA ARG A 160 22.77 -5.23 -8.84
C ARG A 160 23.81 -4.13 -9.10
N ALA A 161 24.81 -4.41 -9.95
CA ALA A 161 25.82 -3.43 -10.32
C ALA A 161 25.25 -2.29 -11.19
N TRP A 162 24.31 -2.57 -12.08
CA TRP A 162 23.59 -1.55 -12.84
C TRP A 162 22.77 -0.66 -11.90
N THR A 163 21.99 -1.27 -11.01
CA THR A 163 21.11 -0.57 -10.06
C THR A 163 21.90 0.35 -9.13
N ARG A 164 23.02 -0.11 -8.54
CA ARG A 164 23.88 0.74 -7.69
C ARG A 164 24.58 1.88 -8.44
N ARG A 165 24.91 1.70 -9.72
CA ARG A 165 25.50 2.78 -10.53
C ARG A 165 24.52 3.91 -10.77
N HIS A 166 23.24 3.60 -10.94
CA HIS A 166 22.20 4.58 -11.20
C HIS A 166 21.64 5.19 -9.92
N GLU A 167 21.63 4.43 -8.81
CA GLU A 167 21.22 4.92 -7.48
C GLU A 167 22.29 4.62 -6.41
N PRO A 168 23.32 5.48 -6.31
CA PRO A 168 24.51 5.24 -5.48
C PRO A 168 24.22 5.07 -3.98
N TRP A 169 23.10 5.59 -3.49
CA TRP A 169 22.70 5.45 -2.09
C TRP A 169 22.37 4.01 -1.68
N LEU A 170 22.03 3.12 -2.62
CA LEU A 170 21.78 1.71 -2.30
C LEU A 170 23.01 0.99 -1.72
N GLY A 171 24.23 1.35 -2.18
CA GLY A 171 25.46 0.81 -1.62
C GLY A 171 25.70 1.22 -0.16
N LYS A 172 25.10 2.32 0.29
CA LYS A 172 25.12 2.73 1.72
C LYS A 172 24.06 2.00 2.54
N MET A 173 22.99 1.53 1.89
CA MET A 173 21.89 0.81 2.54
C MET A 173 22.22 -0.66 2.82
N GLU A 174 23.13 -1.29 2.06
CA GLU A 174 23.66 -2.63 2.35
C GLU A 174 24.40 -2.73 3.70
N LEU A 175 24.82 -1.60 4.29
CA LEU A 175 25.41 -1.54 5.64
C LEU A 175 24.35 -1.58 6.75
N CYS A 176 23.08 -1.30 6.43
CA CYS A 176 21.96 -1.64 7.30
C CYS A 176 21.62 -3.09 7.02
N ASN A 177 21.92 -3.97 7.98
CA ASN A 177 21.71 -5.41 7.85
C ASN A 177 20.22 -5.75 7.64
N MET A 178 19.81 -5.86 6.36
CA MET A 178 18.44 -6.14 5.91
C MET A 178 18.21 -7.65 5.80
N SER A 179 18.65 -8.44 6.79
CA SER A 179 18.55 -9.92 6.75
C SER A 179 17.10 -10.46 6.72
N GLY A 180 16.10 -9.58 6.84
CA GLY A 180 14.68 -9.95 6.75
C GLY A 180 13.81 -8.96 5.99
N LEU A 181 14.39 -7.94 5.32
CA LEU A 181 13.60 -6.93 4.62
C LEU A 181 13.49 -7.21 3.15
N VAL A 182 12.30 -6.92 2.69
CA VAL A 182 11.68 -7.61 1.59
C VAL A 182 11.76 -6.76 0.33
N SER A 183 11.71 -7.43 -0.82
CA SER A 183 12.13 -6.96 -2.14
C SER A 183 11.91 -5.48 -2.40
N THR A 184 12.99 -4.84 -2.83
CA THR A 184 13.03 -3.42 -3.15
C THR A 184 12.85 -3.26 -4.65
N THR A 185 11.86 -2.48 -5.07
CA THR A 185 11.75 -2.03 -6.47
C THR A 185 12.23 -0.60 -6.55
N LEU A 186 13.12 -0.34 -7.49
CA LEU A 186 13.71 0.96 -7.72
C LEU A 186 13.20 1.49 -9.05
N ALA A 187 12.79 2.75 -9.08
CA ALA A 187 12.46 3.45 -10.31
C ALA A 187 13.57 4.48 -10.57
N CYS A 188 14.41 4.17 -11.54
CA CYS A 188 15.61 4.94 -11.86
C CYS A 188 15.38 5.98 -12.97
N ARG A 189 16.19 7.02 -12.80
CA ARG A 189 16.47 8.19 -13.64
C ARG A 189 16.57 7.95 -15.15
N ARG A 190 16.20 8.98 -15.91
CA ARG A 190 16.45 9.15 -17.35
C ARG A 190 17.91 8.87 -17.70
N VAL A 191 18.17 7.75 -18.39
CA VAL A 191 19.45 7.50 -19.05
C VAL A 191 19.47 8.39 -20.30
N HIS A 192 20.30 9.44 -20.29
CA HIS A 192 20.62 10.13 -21.53
C HIS A 192 21.44 9.17 -22.40
N ALA A 193 20.93 8.87 -23.59
CA ALA A 193 21.73 8.34 -24.69
C ALA A 193 22.66 9.44 -25.21
#